data_AF-A0A768P5H3-F1
#
_entry.id   AF-A0A768P5H3-F1
#
_cell.length_a   1.000
_cell.length_b   1.000
_cell.length_c   1.000
_cell.angle_alpha   90.00
_cell.angle_beta   90.00
_cell.angle_gamma   90.00
#
_symmetry.space_group_name_H-M   'P 1'
#
loop_
_entity.id
_entity.type
_entity.pdbx_description
1 polymer ?
#
loop_
_entity_poly.entity_id
_entity_poly.type
_entity_poly.pdbx_seq_one_letter_code
_entity_poly.pdbx_strand_id
1 'polypeptide(L)'
;KATWTRGVFISWMGFTPEGLTAFGKGKRVICVSGYDLYHSLNHRIPLPDLLDAKTRHAAETGEPYAEFGRLYALKDKQFGTLK
;
A
#
# COMPACT_ATOMS: atom_id res chain seq x y z
N LYS A 1 3.23 24.49 8.70
CA LYS A 1 3.28 23.90 7.33
C LYS A 1 2.87 22.44 7.47
N ALA A 2 1.86 21.95 6.73
CA ALA A 2 1.34 20.61 6.95
C ALA A 2 2.46 19.56 6.79
N THR A 3 2.96 19.04 7.91
CA THR A 3 4.09 18.10 8.01
C THR A 3 3.79 16.73 7.38
N TRP A 4 2.56 16.55 6.87
CA TRP A 4 1.97 15.26 6.56
C TRP A 4 1.92 14.89 5.07
N THR A 5 2.41 15.73 4.14
CA THR A 5 2.39 15.35 2.72
C THR A 5 3.26 14.13 2.50
N ARG A 6 2.62 12.98 2.26
CA ARG A 6 3.24 11.73 1.83
C ARG A 6 3.15 11.65 0.31
N GLY A 7 4.29 11.45 -0.34
CA GLY A 7 4.33 11.16 -1.77
C GLY A 7 3.76 9.77 -2.05
N VAL A 8 3.14 9.60 -3.21
CA VAL A 8 2.75 8.28 -3.71
C VAL A 8 3.58 8.01 -4.96
N PHE A 9 4.29 6.89 -4.96
CA PHE A 9 5.01 6.40 -6.13
C PHE A 9 4.26 5.20 -6.71
N ILE A 10 3.86 5.30 -7.97
CA ILE A 10 3.06 4.27 -8.65
C ILE A 10 3.91 3.59 -9.72
N SER A 11 3.97 2.26 -9.68
CA SER A 11 4.61 1.45 -10.72
C SER A 11 3.66 0.36 -11.19
N TRP A 12 3.32 0.36 -12.48
CA TRP A 12 2.41 -0.65 -13.04
C TRP A 12 3.00 -2.07 -12.95
N MET A 13 4.30 -2.22 -13.21
CA MET A 13 5.01 -3.51 -13.16
C MET A 13 5.46 -3.91 -11.74
N GLY A 14 5.17 -3.10 -10.71
CA GLY A 14 5.61 -3.36 -9.35
C GLY A 14 7.04 -2.90 -9.07
N PHE A 15 7.70 -3.53 -8.10
CA PHE A 15 8.99 -3.09 -7.56
C PHE A 15 9.93 -4.27 -7.35
N THR A 16 11.21 -4.08 -7.65
CA THR A 16 12.25 -5.04 -7.29
C THR A 16 12.66 -4.88 -5.82
N PRO A 17 13.16 -5.94 -5.15
CA PRO A 17 13.67 -5.85 -3.79
C PRO A 17 14.77 -4.80 -3.63
N GLU A 18 15.66 -4.68 -4.62
CA GLU A 18 16.74 -3.70 -4.65
C GLU A 18 16.18 -2.28 -4.77
N GLY A 19 15.16 -2.09 -5.63
CA GLY A 19 14.47 -0.82 -5.79
C GLY A 19 13.78 -0.38 -4.50
N LEU A 20 13.08 -1.30 -3.81
CA LEU A 20 12.45 -1.03 -2.51
C LEU A 20 13.49 -0.71 -1.43
N THR A 21 14.63 -1.40 -1.45
CA THR A 21 15.74 -1.14 -0.52
C THR A 21 16.35 0.25 -0.78
N ALA A 22 16.49 0.65 -2.06
CA ALA A 22 17.00 1.96 -2.45
C ALA A 22 16.08 3.11 -2.04
N PHE A 23 14.76 2.92 -2.02
CA PHE A 23 13.83 3.89 -1.43
C PHE A 23 14.09 4.09 0.08
N GLY A 24 14.59 3.06 0.76
CA GLY A 24 14.92 3.10 2.18
C GLY A 24 13.70 3.06 3.10
N LYS A 25 13.96 2.93 4.41
CA LYS A 25 12.93 2.89 5.45
C LYS A 25 12.63 4.29 6.02
N GLY A 26 11.37 4.54 6.37
CA GLY A 26 10.95 5.77 7.07
C GLY A 26 10.90 7.03 6.20
N LYS A 27 10.95 6.91 4.87
CA LYS A 27 10.69 8.04 3.96
C LYS A 27 9.20 8.34 3.90
N ARG A 28 8.86 9.60 3.60
CA ARG A 28 7.46 10.06 3.44
C ARG A 28 6.90 9.68 2.06
N VAL A 29 7.14 8.47 1.59
CA VAL A 29 6.65 7.96 0.30
C VAL A 29 6.05 6.57 0.51
N ILE A 30 4.88 6.34 -0.07
CA ILE A 30 4.29 5.01 -0.19
C ILE A 30 4.35 4.53 -1.63
N CYS A 31 4.57 3.24 -1.80
CA CYS A 31 4.63 2.58 -3.09
C CYS A 31 3.31 1.85 -3.37
N VAL A 32 2.79 2.04 -4.59
CA VAL A 32 1.56 1.41 -5.07
C VAL A 32 1.89 0.69 -6.38
N SER A 33 1.57 -0.59 -6.44
CA SER A 33 1.77 -1.41 -7.63
C SER A 33 0.54 -1.40 -8.54
N GLY A 34 0.71 -1.77 -9.81
CA GLY A 34 -0.39 -2.00 -10.73
C GLY A 34 -1.37 -3.07 -10.22
N TYR A 35 -0.89 -4.05 -9.46
CA TYR A 35 -1.74 -5.07 -8.81
C TYR A 35 -2.67 -4.46 -7.76
N ASP A 36 -2.15 -3.52 -6.94
CA ASP A 36 -2.97 -2.79 -5.96
C ASP A 36 -4.05 -1.95 -6.66
N LEU A 37 -3.67 -1.25 -7.73
CA LEU A 37 -4.60 -0.44 -8.52
C LEU A 37 -5.64 -1.29 -9.23
N TYR A 38 -5.25 -2.44 -9.79
CA TYR A 38 -6.17 -3.37 -10.44
C TYR A 38 -7.26 -3.80 -9.46
N HIS A 39 -6.91 -4.23 -8.24
CA HIS A 39 -7.91 -4.63 -7.25
C HIS A 39 -8.75 -3.47 -6.74
N SER A 40 -8.14 -2.28 -6.60
CA SER A 40 -8.86 -1.12 -6.12
C SER A 40 -9.86 -0.56 -7.14
N LEU A 41 -9.43 -0.42 -8.39
CA LEU A 41 -10.25 0.12 -9.48
C LEU A 41 -11.27 -0.89 -10.02
N ASN A 42 -10.96 -2.19 -9.97
CA ASN A 42 -11.89 -3.25 -10.37
C ASN A 42 -12.90 -3.61 -9.25
N HIS A 43 -13.28 -2.60 -8.45
CA HIS A 43 -14.36 -2.62 -7.45
C HIS A 43 -14.22 -3.53 -6.23
N ARG A 44 -13.02 -4.04 -5.88
CA ARG A 44 -12.88 -4.76 -4.60
C ARG A 44 -12.72 -3.83 -3.40
N ILE A 45 -11.97 -2.73 -3.52
CA ILE A 45 -11.64 -1.83 -2.40
C ILE A 45 -11.49 -0.38 -2.89
N PRO A 46 -12.17 0.60 -2.27
CA PRO A 46 -11.98 2.01 -2.62
C PRO A 46 -10.50 2.44 -2.58
N LEU A 47 -10.08 3.23 -3.58
CA LEU A 47 -8.70 3.73 -3.66
C LEU A 47 -8.27 4.52 -2.40
N PRO A 48 -9.11 5.37 -1.79
CA PRO A 48 -8.77 6.01 -0.52
C PRO A 48 -8.43 5.00 0.58
N ASP A 49 -9.22 3.94 0.74
CA ASP A 49 -9.00 2.91 1.76
C ASP A 49 -7.69 2.14 1.52
N LEU A 50 -7.35 1.89 0.25
CA LEU A 50 -6.06 1.31 -0.14
C LEU A 50 -4.89 2.21 0.25
N LEU A 51 -4.99 3.51 -0.06
CA LEU A 51 -3.96 4.48 0.26
C LEU A 51 -3.81 4.64 1.78
N ASP A 52 -4.90 4.64 2.54
CA ASP A 52 -4.89 4.69 3.99
C ASP A 52 -4.25 3.44 4.61
N ALA A 53 -4.58 2.26 4.10
CA ALA A 53 -3.97 1.01 4.56
C ALA A 53 -2.45 0.98 4.33
N LYS A 54 -1.99 1.38 3.14
CA LYS A 54 -0.56 1.50 2.83
C LYS A 54 0.10 2.62 3.65
N THR A 55 -0.63 3.69 3.90
CA THR A 55 -0.19 4.82 4.72
C THR A 55 0.09 4.35 6.15
N ARG A 56 -0.87 3.63 6.75
CA ARG A 56 -0.72 3.03 8.06
C ARG A 56 0.44 2.04 8.12
N HIS A 57 0.54 1.13 7.15
CA HIS A 57 1.63 0.16 7.09
C HIS A 57 3.01 0.84 7.10
N ALA A 58 3.24 1.80 6.20
CA ALA A 58 4.53 2.51 6.14
C ALA A 58 4.83 3.30 7.42
N ALA A 59 3.81 3.74 8.17
CA ALA A 59 4.00 4.40 9.45
C ALA A 59 4.37 3.40 10.58
N GLU A 60 3.79 2.20 10.55
CA GLU A 60 4.00 1.15 11.56
C GLU A 60 5.31 0.37 11.34
N THR A 61 5.66 0.04 10.09
CA THR A 61 6.82 -0.81 9.75
C THR A 61 8.02 -0.04 9.22
N GLY A 62 7.79 1.19 8.76
CA GLY A 62 8.78 1.97 8.01
C GLY A 62 9.01 1.46 6.59
N GLU A 63 8.34 0.40 6.14
CA GLU A 63 8.49 -0.16 4.79
C GLU A 63 7.63 0.61 3.79
N PRO A 64 8.20 1.09 2.66
CA PRO A 64 7.46 1.91 1.71
C PRO A 64 6.40 1.13 0.92
N TYR A 65 6.55 -0.20 0.84
CA TYR A 65 5.69 -1.08 0.06
C TYR A 65 5.24 -2.28 0.89
N ALA A 66 3.94 -2.56 0.82
CA ALA A 66 3.37 -3.85 1.19
C ALA A 66 2.40 -4.29 0.10
N GLU A 67 2.46 -5.57 -0.25
CA GLU A 67 1.58 -6.17 -1.24
C GLU A 67 0.11 -6.13 -0.80
N PHE A 68 -0.78 -5.91 -1.76
CA PHE A 68 -2.22 -5.96 -1.55
C PHE A 68 -2.66 -7.21 -0.76
N GLY A 69 -2.21 -8.38 -1.20
CA GLY A 69 -2.56 -9.66 -0.56
C GLY A 69 -2.14 -9.71 0.90
N ARG A 70 -0.96 -9.19 1.26
CA ARG A 70 -0.51 -9.16 2.66
C ARG A 70 -1.33 -8.19 3.51
N LEU A 71 -1.68 -7.03 2.96
CA LEU A 71 -2.48 -6.01 3.68
C LEU A 71 -3.92 -6.47 3.89
N TYR A 72 -4.51 -7.14 2.90
CA TYR A 72 -5.92 -7.50 2.91
C TYR A 72 -6.21 -8.95 3.33
N ALA A 73 -5.28 -9.91 3.20
CA ALA A 73 -5.46 -11.23 3.81
C ALA A 73 -5.51 -11.17 5.35
N LEU A 74 -4.88 -10.14 5.96
CA LEU A 74 -5.05 -9.83 7.38
C LEU A 74 -6.43 -9.25 7.68
N LYS A 75 -7.04 -8.50 6.74
CA LYS A 75 -8.40 -7.99 6.86
C LYS A 75 -9.46 -9.05 6.59
N ASP A 76 -9.24 -10.00 5.67
CA ASP A 76 -10.18 -11.11 5.42
C ASP A 76 -10.30 -12.06 6.63
N LYS A 77 -9.27 -12.13 7.49
CA LYS A 77 -9.40 -12.79 8.81
C LYS A 77 -10.25 -12.00 9.82
N GLN A 78 -10.50 -10.72 9.57
CA GLN A 78 -11.27 -9.83 10.46
C GLN A 78 -12.69 -9.58 9.92
N PHE A 79 -12.87 -9.56 8.59
CA PHE A 79 -14.16 -9.51 7.93
C PHE A 79 -14.59 -10.92 7.58
N GLY A 80 -15.24 -11.57 8.55
CA GLY A 80 -15.94 -12.81 8.31
C GLY A 80 -16.83 -12.71 7.09
N THR A 81 -16.82 -13.78 6.30
CA THR A 81 -17.76 -14.17 5.26
C THR A 81 -18.95 -13.22 5.10
N LEU A 82 -18.85 -12.30 4.13
CA LEU A 82 -20.05 -11.68 3.58
C LEU A 82 -20.61 -12.65 2.52
N LYS A 83 -21.76 -13.23 2.88
CA LYS A 83 -22.60 -14.12 2.09
C LYS A 83 -22.91 -13.57 0.70
#